data_AF-A0A090JWK1-F1
#
_entry.id   AF-A0A090JWK1-F1
#
_cell.length_a   1.000
_cell.length_b   1.000
_cell.length_c   1.000
_cell.angle_alpha   90.00
_cell.angle_beta   90.00
_cell.angle_gamma   90.00
#
_symmetry.space_group_name_H-M   'P 1'
#
loop_
_entity.id
_entity.type
_entity.pdbx_description
1 polymer ?
#
loop_
_entity_poly.entity_id
_entity_poly.type
_entity_poly.pdbx_seq_one_letter_code
_entity_poly.pdbx_strand_id
1 'polypeptide(L)'
;MGKVLVANRNLKIILKDAASYALSDWRNFLILGLILLLADHAMDLYSASTGNSVLDILILASIVGVVILLSFIEIGYGFRIVEETVEGSTRPPSFHHPLNLFVHGIKESLILIVYFMLPFLLVVLGLSELGDLLDFDSQWGMALLILGMLVFLVCFNILMQGAILTMAHHRGSLRWGFNMPQVFKKIRMVGLRNMFMVTIITGVVLYLIRQILFDALHEIPYLGSTVGELIGTVLIAPFLLIVTTRLLGLIDVQG
;
A
#
# COMPACT_ATOMS: atom_id res chain seq x y z
N MET A 1 13.48 -15.62 -26.78
CA MET A 1 13.92 -16.43 -25.63
C MET A 1 13.62 -15.65 -24.36
N GLY A 2 12.46 -15.88 -23.74
CA GLY A 2 11.99 -15.10 -22.58
C GLY A 2 11.08 -15.94 -21.68
N LYS A 3 11.40 -17.24 -21.54
CA LYS A 3 10.69 -18.13 -20.64
C LYS A 3 11.58 -18.33 -19.40
N VAL A 4 11.01 -18.08 -18.23
CA VAL A 4 11.57 -18.31 -16.88
C VAL A 4 12.52 -17.20 -16.38
N LEU A 5 11.99 -16.12 -15.80
CA LEU A 5 12.82 -15.19 -15.00
C LEU A 5 12.39 -15.07 -13.52
N VAL A 6 11.25 -15.63 -13.10
CA VAL A 6 10.70 -15.36 -11.77
C VAL A 6 10.45 -16.59 -10.91
N ALA A 7 10.29 -17.78 -11.48
CA ALA A 7 9.97 -18.98 -10.68
C ALA A 7 11.12 -19.47 -9.76
N ASN A 8 12.32 -18.89 -9.82
CA ASN A 8 13.47 -19.34 -9.01
C ASN A 8 14.50 -18.23 -8.69
N ARG A 9 14.08 -16.96 -8.54
CA ARG A 9 14.99 -15.95 -7.98
C ARG A 9 15.06 -16.14 -6.46
N ASN A 10 16.28 -16.25 -5.94
CA ASN A 10 16.52 -16.30 -4.49
C ASN A 10 15.90 -15.04 -3.85
N LEU A 11 15.12 -15.21 -2.77
CA LEU A 11 14.46 -14.11 -2.04
C LEU A 11 15.42 -12.97 -1.72
N LYS A 12 16.67 -13.29 -1.36
CA LYS A 12 17.72 -12.30 -1.10
C LYS A 12 18.00 -11.39 -2.28
N ILE A 13 17.94 -11.91 -3.50
CA ILE A 13 18.16 -11.14 -4.74
C ILE A 13 16.99 -10.20 -4.99
N ILE A 14 15.75 -10.68 -4.82
CA ILE A 14 14.53 -9.87 -5.02
C ILE A 14 14.49 -8.72 -4.02
N LEU A 15 14.74 -8.99 -2.73
CA LEU A 15 14.80 -7.96 -1.69
C LEU A 15 15.91 -6.94 -1.95
N LYS A 16 17.10 -7.41 -2.37
CA LYS A 16 18.22 -6.54 -2.72
C LYS A 16 17.89 -5.65 -3.92
N ASP A 17 17.23 -6.20 -4.95
CA ASP A 17 16.76 -5.45 -6.13
C ASP A 17 15.78 -4.35 -5.69
N ALA A 18 14.76 -4.70 -4.91
CA ALA A 18 13.76 -3.75 -4.43
C ALA A 18 14.36 -2.63 -3.57
N ALA A 19 15.27 -2.95 -2.65
CA ALA A 19 15.96 -1.96 -1.82
C ALA A 19 16.89 -1.06 -2.65
N SER A 20 17.62 -1.62 -3.61
CA SER A 20 18.51 -0.85 -4.49
C SER A 20 17.71 0.06 -5.41
N TYR A 21 16.54 -0.40 -5.89
CA TYR A 21 15.61 0.37 -6.70
C TYR A 21 15.10 1.60 -5.93
N ALA A 22 14.69 1.44 -4.67
CA ALA A 22 14.23 2.54 -3.82
C ALA A 22 15.27 3.66 -3.63
N LEU A 23 16.55 3.29 -3.52
CA LEU A 23 17.65 4.23 -3.32
C LEU A 23 18.29 4.75 -4.61
N SER A 24 17.85 4.28 -5.78
CA SER A 24 18.49 4.60 -7.06
C SER A 24 18.23 6.02 -7.56
N ASP A 25 17.14 6.66 -7.11
CA ASP A 25 16.80 8.05 -7.43
C ASP A 25 16.42 8.81 -6.15
N TRP A 26 17.42 9.43 -5.53
CA TRP A 26 17.26 10.19 -4.29
C TRP A 26 16.32 11.39 -4.43
N ARG A 27 16.22 11.98 -5.63
CA ARG A 27 15.35 13.14 -5.86
C ARG A 27 13.88 12.73 -5.79
N ASN A 28 13.49 11.69 -6.52
CA ASN A 28 12.10 11.21 -6.47
C ASN A 28 11.77 10.62 -5.11
N PHE A 29 12.74 9.96 -4.47
CA PHE A 29 12.62 9.48 -3.09
C PHE A 29 12.27 10.59 -2.10
N LEU A 30 13.02 11.71 -2.09
CA LEU A 30 12.74 12.84 -1.20
C LEU A 30 11.42 13.56 -1.52
N ILE A 31 11.05 13.66 -2.80
CA ILE A 31 9.76 14.23 -3.20
C ILE A 31 8.62 13.38 -2.64
N LEU A 32 8.70 12.06 -2.76
CA LEU A 32 7.71 11.16 -2.16
C LEU A 32 7.68 11.30 -0.64
N GLY A 33 8.85 11.37 0.02
CA GLY A 33 8.94 11.60 1.46
C GLY A 33 8.28 12.90 1.92
N LEU A 34 8.41 13.99 1.15
CA LEU A 34 7.73 15.26 1.42
C LEU A 34 6.21 15.15 1.20
N ILE A 35 5.76 14.44 0.16
CA ILE A 35 4.34 14.20 -0.08
C ILE A 35 3.72 13.42 1.09
N LEU A 36 4.39 12.36 1.55
CA LEU A 36 3.97 11.55 2.69
C LEU A 36 3.95 12.37 3.98
N LEU A 37 4.98 13.18 4.23
CA LEU A 37 5.03 14.09 5.37
C LEU A 37 3.82 15.01 5.43
N LEU A 38 3.49 15.65 4.30
CA LEU A 38 2.36 16.55 4.22
C LEU A 38 1.02 15.79 4.30
N ALA A 39 0.92 14.59 3.73
CA ALA A 39 -0.29 13.79 3.82
C ALA A 39 -0.58 13.36 5.27
N ASP A 40 0.44 12.92 6.01
CA ASP A 40 0.29 12.42 7.38
C ASP A 40 0.12 13.54 8.41
N HIS A 41 0.87 14.64 8.28
CA HIS A 41 0.96 15.68 9.32
C HIS A 41 0.26 17.01 8.98
N ALA A 42 -0.35 17.17 7.80
CA ALA A 42 -1.03 18.44 7.49
C ALA A 42 -2.21 18.73 8.43
N MET A 43 -2.84 17.69 9.00
CA MET A 43 -3.90 17.86 10.00
C MET A 43 -3.36 18.32 11.35
N ASP A 44 -2.15 17.91 11.73
CA ASP A 44 -1.52 18.34 13.00
C ASP A 44 -1.19 19.83 12.99
N LEU A 45 -0.96 20.40 11.80
CA LEU A 45 -0.77 21.84 11.60
C LEU A 45 -2.06 22.65 11.81
N TYR A 46 -3.22 22.00 11.78
CA TYR A 46 -4.50 22.61 12.14
C TYR A 46 -4.66 22.59 13.66
N SER A 47 -4.03 23.56 14.34
CA SER A 47 -4.33 23.81 15.75
C SER A 47 -5.77 24.30 15.85
N ALA A 48 -6.63 23.55 16.56
CA ALA A 48 -8.05 23.84 16.72
C ALA A 48 -8.34 25.32 17.02
N SER A 49 -8.62 26.11 15.98
CA SER A 49 -9.48 27.27 16.16
C SER A 49 -10.87 26.72 16.46
N THR A 50 -11.63 27.44 17.27
CA THR A 50 -12.83 26.99 17.99
C THR A 50 -14.00 26.50 17.12
N GLY A 51 -13.81 26.19 15.83
CA GLY A 51 -14.74 25.46 14.97
C GLY A 51 -16.03 26.22 14.64
N ASN A 52 -16.11 27.49 15.06
CA ASN A 52 -17.34 28.25 15.09
C ASN A 52 -17.37 29.36 14.03
N SER A 53 -16.27 29.61 13.31
CA SER A 53 -16.24 30.59 12.23
C SER A 53 -16.27 29.92 10.85
N VAL A 54 -16.93 30.56 9.89
CA VAL A 54 -16.96 30.10 8.48
C VAL A 54 -15.55 29.96 7.90
N LEU A 55 -14.62 30.81 8.34
CA LEU A 55 -13.22 30.75 7.93
C LEU A 55 -12.52 29.47 8.41
N ASP A 56 -12.80 29.01 9.63
CA ASP A 56 -12.25 27.77 10.17
C ASP A 56 -12.69 26.55 9.33
N ILE A 57 -13.97 26.52 8.96
CA ILE A 57 -14.54 25.46 8.11
C ILE A 57 -13.88 25.47 6.72
N LEU A 58 -13.67 26.65 6.13
CA LEU A 58 -13.01 26.77 4.82
C LEU A 58 -11.53 26.35 4.87
N ILE A 59 -10.81 26.72 5.93
CA ILE A 59 -9.42 26.32 6.14
C ILE A 59 -9.35 24.80 6.29
N LEU A 60 -10.19 24.21 7.16
CA LEU A 60 -10.25 22.77 7.35
C LEU A 60 -10.57 22.05 6.03
N ALA A 61 -11.58 22.49 5.30
CA ALA A 61 -11.94 21.91 4.00
C ALA A 61 -10.78 21.98 3.00
N SER A 62 -10.00 23.07 3.00
CA SER A 62 -8.83 23.21 2.14
C SER A 62 -7.70 22.24 2.52
N ILE A 63 -7.43 22.05 3.81
CA ILE A 63 -6.41 21.11 4.31
C ILE A 63 -6.83 19.68 3.96
N VAL A 64 -8.09 19.31 4.23
CA VAL A 64 -8.66 18.02 3.84
C VAL A 64 -8.52 17.79 2.34
N GLY A 65 -8.83 18.79 1.52
CA GLY A 65 -8.67 18.72 0.06
C GLY A 65 -7.23 18.45 -0.38
N VAL A 66 -6.25 19.12 0.25
CA VAL A 66 -4.83 18.90 -0.03
C VAL A 66 -4.38 17.51 0.38
N VAL A 67 -4.76 17.04 1.58
CA VAL A 67 -4.41 15.70 2.06
C VAL A 67 -4.97 14.63 1.11
N ILE A 68 -6.25 14.72 0.74
CA ILE A 68 -6.86 13.79 -0.21
C ILE A 68 -6.11 13.77 -1.54
N LEU A 69 -5.75 14.94 -2.06
CA LEU A 69 -4.99 15.05 -3.32
C LEU A 69 -3.62 14.37 -3.21
N LEU A 70 -2.89 14.61 -2.12
CA LEU A 70 -1.56 14.02 -1.88
C LEU A 70 -1.66 12.50 -1.71
N SER A 71 -2.65 11.99 -0.97
CA SER A 71 -2.88 10.55 -0.81
C SER A 71 -3.14 9.86 -2.15
N PHE A 72 -3.92 10.47 -3.06
CA PHE A 72 -4.09 9.90 -4.40
C PHE A 72 -2.81 9.92 -5.23
N ILE A 73 -1.98 10.96 -5.12
CA ILE A 73 -0.68 11.00 -5.82
C ILE A 73 0.25 9.91 -5.27
N GLU A 74 0.29 9.70 -3.96
CA GLU A 74 1.06 8.66 -3.30
C GLU A 74 0.65 7.27 -3.79
N ILE A 75 -0.64 6.94 -3.72
CA ILE A 75 -1.19 5.66 -4.19
C ILE A 75 -0.84 5.47 -5.67
N GLY A 76 -1.10 6.47 -6.50
CA GLY A 76 -0.82 6.40 -7.94
C GLY A 76 0.66 6.27 -8.28
N TYR A 77 1.55 6.82 -7.46
CA TYR A 77 2.99 6.60 -7.57
C TYR A 77 3.34 5.13 -7.26
N GLY A 78 2.70 4.53 -6.24
CA GLY A 78 2.80 3.12 -5.95
C GLY A 78 2.37 2.23 -7.12
N PHE A 79 1.19 2.48 -7.70
CA PHE A 79 0.74 1.77 -8.92
C PHE A 79 1.75 1.88 -10.05
N ARG A 80 2.27 3.10 -10.29
CA ARG A 80 3.20 3.36 -11.39
C ARG A 80 4.53 2.61 -11.22
N ILE A 81 4.98 2.42 -9.98
CA ILE A 81 6.13 1.54 -9.71
C ILE A 81 5.81 0.12 -10.14
N VAL A 82 4.63 -0.41 -9.82
CA VAL A 82 4.22 -1.77 -10.23
C VAL A 82 4.19 -1.87 -11.76
N GLU A 83 3.56 -0.90 -12.42
CA GLU A 83 3.45 -0.83 -13.88
C GLU A 83 4.82 -0.78 -14.56
N GLU A 84 5.68 0.18 -14.19
CA GLU A 84 7.03 0.29 -14.76
C GLU A 84 7.91 -0.92 -14.40
N THR A 85 7.69 -1.57 -13.25
CA THR A 85 8.39 -2.81 -12.87
C THR A 85 8.00 -3.97 -13.78
N VAL A 86 6.71 -4.13 -14.05
CA VAL A 86 6.18 -5.11 -14.99
C VAL A 86 6.74 -4.89 -16.40
N GLU A 87 6.92 -3.64 -16.80
CA GLU A 87 7.54 -3.26 -18.07
C GLU A 87 9.08 -3.42 -18.09
N GLY A 88 9.69 -3.74 -16.95
CA GLY A 88 11.13 -4.03 -16.84
C GLY A 88 12.00 -2.81 -16.49
N SER A 89 11.41 -1.71 -16.01
CA SER A 89 12.17 -0.55 -15.54
C SER A 89 13.09 -0.90 -14.37
N THR A 90 14.24 -0.23 -14.32
CA THR A 90 15.25 -0.37 -13.26
C THR A 90 15.36 0.89 -12.39
N ARG A 91 14.57 1.93 -12.67
CA ARG A 91 14.56 3.19 -11.93
C ARG A 91 13.14 3.60 -11.53
N PRO A 92 12.96 4.22 -10.34
CA PRO A 92 11.68 4.76 -9.89
C PRO A 92 11.07 5.75 -10.89
N PRO A 93 9.73 5.79 -10.99
CA PRO A 93 9.04 6.76 -11.83
C PRO A 93 9.33 8.18 -11.37
N SER A 94 9.23 9.12 -12.32
CA SER A 94 9.43 10.53 -12.03
C SER A 94 8.12 11.28 -11.78
N PHE A 95 8.17 12.33 -10.97
CA PHE A 95 7.03 13.18 -10.61
C PHE A 95 6.64 14.24 -11.66
N HIS A 96 7.21 14.20 -12.88
CA HIS A 96 6.98 15.25 -13.89
C HIS A 96 5.51 15.36 -14.34
N HIS A 97 4.68 14.34 -14.13
CA HIS A 97 3.26 14.32 -14.55
C HIS A 97 2.35 13.94 -13.36
N PRO A 98 2.16 14.85 -12.38
CA PRO A 98 1.45 14.54 -11.14
C PRO A 98 -0.04 14.25 -11.36
N LEU A 99 -0.67 14.83 -12.39
CA LEU A 99 -2.06 14.52 -12.75
C LEU A 99 -2.24 13.07 -13.21
N ASN A 100 -1.25 12.50 -13.91
CA ASN A 100 -1.30 11.09 -14.29
C ASN A 100 -1.21 10.23 -13.04
N LEU A 101 -0.30 10.55 -12.11
CA LEU A 101 -0.20 9.86 -10.82
C LEU A 101 -1.53 9.93 -10.07
N PHE A 102 -2.13 11.11 -9.93
CA PHE A 102 -3.44 11.29 -9.30
C PHE A 102 -4.53 10.40 -9.93
N VAL A 103 -4.60 10.34 -11.26
CA VAL A 103 -5.58 9.48 -11.97
C VAL A 103 -5.29 8.00 -11.74
N HIS A 104 -4.03 7.57 -11.71
CA HIS A 104 -3.67 6.20 -11.32
C HIS A 104 -4.06 5.91 -9.88
N GLY A 105 -3.89 6.88 -8.98
CA GLY A 105 -4.31 6.82 -7.59
C GLY A 105 -5.80 6.55 -7.44
N ILE A 106 -6.64 7.36 -8.09
CA ILE A 106 -8.10 7.14 -8.09
C ILE A 106 -8.45 5.72 -8.56
N LYS A 107 -7.82 5.25 -9.65
CA LYS A 107 -8.10 3.92 -10.19
C LYS A 107 -7.70 2.81 -9.22
N GLU A 108 -6.53 2.89 -8.62
CA GLU A 108 -6.08 1.90 -7.63
C GLU A 108 -6.93 1.96 -6.35
N SER A 109 -7.30 3.15 -5.88
CA SER A 109 -8.23 3.29 -4.76
C SER A 109 -9.58 2.64 -5.04
N LEU A 110 -10.10 2.71 -6.28
CA LEU A 110 -11.32 1.98 -6.66
C LEU A 110 -11.13 0.46 -6.60
N ILE A 111 -9.95 -0.05 -6.96
CA ILE A 111 -9.61 -1.47 -6.79
C ILE A 111 -9.61 -1.82 -5.30
N LEU A 112 -8.95 -1.02 -4.44
CA LEU A 112 -8.95 -1.23 -2.99
C LEU A 112 -10.36 -1.21 -2.40
N ILE A 113 -11.21 -0.28 -2.84
CA ILE A 113 -12.58 -0.16 -2.34
C ILE A 113 -13.38 -1.43 -2.69
N VAL A 114 -13.34 -1.87 -3.94
CA VAL A 114 -14.14 -3.02 -4.41
C VAL A 114 -13.59 -4.36 -3.93
N TYR A 115 -12.26 -4.53 -3.94
CA TYR A 115 -11.62 -5.79 -3.58
C TYR A 115 -11.32 -5.93 -2.09
N PHE A 116 -11.40 -4.87 -1.29
CA PHE A 116 -11.09 -4.96 0.14
C PHE A 116 -12.12 -4.26 1.02
N MET A 117 -12.39 -2.97 0.84
CA MET A 117 -13.29 -2.23 1.75
C MET A 117 -14.73 -2.73 1.69
N LEU A 118 -15.26 -3.00 0.50
CA LEU A 118 -16.63 -3.47 0.34
C LEU A 118 -16.82 -4.87 0.97
N PRO A 119 -15.97 -5.88 0.69
CA PRO A 119 -16.00 -7.15 1.43
C PRO A 119 -15.86 -6.97 2.94
N PHE A 120 -14.96 -6.09 3.39
CA PHE A 120 -14.74 -5.86 4.83
C PHE A 120 -15.97 -5.25 5.49
N LEU A 121 -16.61 -4.28 4.84
CA LEU A 121 -17.85 -3.68 5.31
C LEU A 121 -18.97 -4.73 5.46
N LEU A 122 -19.09 -5.66 4.51
CA LEU A 122 -20.07 -6.75 4.59
C LEU A 122 -19.82 -7.66 5.81
N VAL A 123 -18.55 -7.96 6.12
CA VAL A 123 -18.18 -8.74 7.31
C VAL A 123 -18.53 -7.99 8.59
N VAL A 124 -18.22 -6.68 8.66
CA VAL A 124 -18.54 -5.85 9.83
C VAL A 124 -20.05 -5.76 10.06
N LEU A 125 -20.84 -5.61 8.98
CA LEU A 125 -22.30 -5.55 9.08
C LEU A 125 -22.93 -6.87 9.55
N GLY A 126 -22.32 -8.02 9.22
CA GLY A 126 -22.78 -9.34 9.66
C GLY A 126 -22.13 -9.83 10.96
N LEU A 127 -21.36 -8.98 11.66
CA LEU A 127 -20.55 -9.41 12.79
C LEU A 127 -21.41 -9.80 14.01
N SER A 128 -22.56 -9.15 14.20
CA SER A 128 -23.52 -9.49 15.26
C SER A 128 -24.06 -10.90 15.09
N GLU A 129 -24.51 -11.24 13.89
CA GLU A 129 -25.08 -12.53 13.54
C GLU A 129 -24.01 -13.64 13.61
N LEU A 130 -22.78 -13.33 13.19
CA LEU A 130 -21.64 -14.22 13.37
C LEU A 130 -21.31 -14.43 14.85
N GLY A 131 -21.50 -13.41 15.70
CA GLY A 131 -21.26 -13.49 17.14
C GLY A 131 -22.19 -14.45 17.83
N ASP A 132 -23.49 -14.41 17.51
CA ASP A 132 -24.47 -15.35 18.03
C ASP A 132 -24.23 -16.79 17.53
N LEU A 133 -23.79 -16.95 16.28
CA LEU A 133 -23.50 -18.26 15.68
C LEU A 133 -22.23 -18.92 16.23
N LEU A 134 -21.19 -18.13 16.46
CA LEU A 134 -19.86 -18.62 16.87
C LEU A 134 -19.63 -18.53 18.38
N ASP A 135 -20.54 -17.92 19.14
CA ASP A 135 -20.44 -17.67 20.57
C ASP A 135 -19.11 -16.98 20.92
N PHE A 136 -18.98 -15.69 20.55
CA PHE A 136 -17.74 -14.92 20.76
C PHE A 136 -17.34 -14.76 22.22
N ASP A 137 -18.27 -14.94 23.16
CA ASP A 137 -17.95 -14.96 24.60
C ASP A 137 -17.11 -16.20 24.98
N SER A 138 -17.18 -17.26 24.17
CA SER A 138 -16.31 -18.42 24.30
C SER A 138 -14.92 -18.16 23.70
N GLN A 139 -13.89 -18.72 24.35
CA GLN A 139 -12.52 -18.67 23.84
C GLN A 139 -12.38 -19.26 22.44
N TRP A 140 -13.16 -20.31 22.14
CA TRP A 140 -13.16 -20.98 20.84
C TRP A 140 -13.81 -20.13 19.76
N GLY A 141 -14.94 -19.49 20.06
CA GLY A 141 -15.62 -18.57 19.16
C GLY A 141 -14.74 -17.40 18.76
N MET A 142 -14.08 -16.78 19.73
CA MET A 142 -13.14 -15.70 19.48
C MET A 142 -11.91 -16.16 18.66
N ALA A 143 -11.37 -17.34 18.94
CA ALA A 143 -10.26 -17.91 18.16
C ALA A 143 -10.65 -18.17 16.70
N LEU A 144 -11.86 -18.69 16.46
CA LEU A 144 -12.39 -18.91 15.11
C LEU A 144 -12.63 -17.59 14.38
N LEU A 145 -13.12 -16.56 15.06
CA LEU A 145 -13.27 -15.21 14.48
C LEU A 145 -11.92 -14.65 14.03
N ILE A 146 -10.91 -14.70 14.90
CA ILE A 146 -9.56 -14.21 14.59
C ILE A 146 -8.98 -14.96 13.39
N LEU A 147 -9.09 -16.30 13.39
CA LEU A 147 -8.63 -17.13 12.28
C LEU A 147 -9.37 -16.78 10.97
N GLY A 148 -10.69 -16.63 11.04
CA GLY A 148 -11.53 -16.25 9.90
C GLY A 148 -11.15 -14.88 9.33
N MET A 149 -10.94 -13.88 10.19
CA MET A 149 -10.50 -12.55 9.81
C MET A 149 -9.09 -12.55 9.19
N LEU A 150 -8.18 -13.38 9.71
CA LEU A 150 -6.84 -13.54 9.14
C LEU A 150 -6.90 -14.16 7.74
N VAL A 151 -7.66 -15.24 7.57
CA VAL A 151 -7.87 -15.88 6.27
C VAL A 151 -8.52 -14.91 5.28
N PHE A 152 -9.53 -14.16 5.73
CA PHE A 152 -10.19 -13.12 4.94
C PHE A 152 -9.18 -12.07 4.46
N LEU A 153 -8.38 -11.51 5.37
CA LEU A 153 -7.39 -10.47 5.05
C LEU A 153 -6.38 -10.97 4.02
N VAL A 154 -5.85 -12.18 4.20
CA VAL A 154 -4.89 -12.78 3.25
C VAL A 154 -5.53 -13.00 1.88
N CYS A 155 -6.74 -13.58 1.83
CA CYS A 155 -7.43 -13.88 0.58
C CYS A 155 -7.73 -12.63 -0.24
N PHE A 156 -8.30 -11.59 0.38
CA PHE A 156 -8.64 -10.35 -0.31
C PHE A 156 -7.40 -9.52 -0.67
N ASN A 157 -6.34 -9.56 0.15
CA ASN A 157 -5.06 -8.96 -0.20
C ASN A 157 -4.46 -9.59 -1.47
N ILE A 158 -4.52 -10.91 -1.62
CA ILE A 158 -4.06 -11.62 -2.83
C ILE A 158 -4.92 -11.26 -4.04
N LEU A 159 -6.25 -11.17 -3.89
CA LEU A 159 -7.14 -10.76 -4.97
C LEU A 159 -6.82 -9.34 -5.45
N MET A 160 -6.59 -8.41 -4.52
CA MET A 160 -6.18 -7.04 -4.80
C MET A 160 -4.83 -6.98 -5.53
N GLN A 161 -3.80 -7.72 -5.06
CA GLN A 161 -2.52 -7.83 -5.76
C GLN A 161 -2.68 -8.33 -7.21
N GLY A 162 -3.54 -9.34 -7.41
CA GLY A 162 -3.84 -9.88 -8.74
C GLY A 162 -4.52 -8.85 -9.65
N ALA A 163 -5.44 -8.06 -9.10
CA ALA A 163 -6.11 -6.98 -9.80
C ALA A 163 -5.13 -5.87 -10.22
N ILE A 164 -4.25 -5.45 -9.31
CA ILE A 164 -3.21 -4.45 -9.57
C ILE A 164 -2.25 -4.94 -10.66
N LEU A 165 -1.75 -6.18 -10.58
CA LEU A 165 -0.87 -6.76 -11.61
C LEU A 165 -1.53 -6.91 -12.98
N THR A 166 -2.83 -7.25 -13.00
CA THR A 166 -3.61 -7.33 -14.23
C THR A 166 -3.80 -5.95 -14.84
N MET A 167 -4.05 -4.94 -14.02
CA MET A 167 -4.17 -3.54 -14.45
C MET A 167 -2.84 -2.98 -14.96
N ALA A 168 -1.72 -3.30 -14.30
CA ALA A 168 -0.37 -2.94 -14.73
C ALA A 168 -0.02 -3.47 -16.13
N HIS A 169 -0.43 -4.71 -16.46
CA HIS A 169 -0.24 -5.28 -17.80
C HIS A 169 -1.03 -4.58 -18.91
N HIS A 170 -2.08 -3.85 -18.54
CA HIS A 170 -3.01 -3.24 -19.48
C HIS A 170 -2.97 -1.71 -19.37
N ARG A 171 -1.77 -1.15 -19.20
CA ARG A 171 -1.50 0.30 -19.20
C ARG A 171 -2.37 1.08 -18.20
N GLY A 172 -2.54 0.52 -17.00
CA GLY A 172 -3.32 1.17 -15.96
C GLY A 172 -4.81 1.28 -16.26
N SER A 173 -5.38 0.35 -17.04
CA SER A 173 -6.81 0.34 -17.36
C SER A 173 -7.64 -0.35 -16.27
N LEU A 174 -8.50 0.44 -15.63
CA LEU A 174 -9.38 -0.02 -14.53
C LEU A 174 -10.29 -1.19 -14.93
N ARG A 175 -10.74 -1.22 -16.20
CA ARG A 175 -11.58 -2.30 -16.73
C ARG A 175 -10.93 -3.68 -16.60
N TRP A 176 -9.60 -3.73 -16.75
CA TRP A 176 -8.86 -4.99 -16.64
C TRP A 176 -8.62 -5.36 -15.18
N GLY A 177 -8.44 -4.38 -14.30
CA GLY A 177 -8.40 -4.60 -12.86
C GLY A 177 -9.69 -5.23 -12.31
N PHE A 178 -10.87 -4.89 -12.87
CA PHE A 178 -12.15 -5.50 -12.50
C PHE A 178 -12.53 -6.77 -13.27
N ASN A 179 -11.70 -7.22 -14.22
CA ASN A 179 -11.99 -8.43 -14.99
C ASN A 179 -11.62 -9.67 -14.17
N MET A 180 -12.54 -10.14 -13.33
CA MET A 180 -12.31 -11.27 -12.40
C MET A 180 -11.68 -12.51 -13.07
N PRO A 181 -12.17 -13.03 -14.22
CA PRO A 181 -11.51 -14.14 -14.91
C PRO A 181 -10.03 -13.91 -15.18
N GLN A 182 -9.65 -12.69 -15.52
CA GLN A 182 -8.26 -12.34 -15.80
C GLN A 182 -7.43 -12.13 -14.54
N VAL A 183 -8.02 -11.55 -13.49
CA VAL A 183 -7.40 -11.46 -12.17
C VAL A 183 -7.08 -12.86 -11.65
N PHE A 184 -8.02 -13.80 -11.71
CA PHE A 184 -7.79 -15.19 -11.33
C PHE A 184 -6.75 -15.89 -12.23
N LYS A 185 -6.78 -15.62 -13.55
CA LYS A 185 -5.72 -16.10 -14.46
C LYS A 185 -4.35 -15.58 -14.02
N LYS A 186 -4.24 -14.29 -13.71
CA LYS A 186 -2.98 -13.65 -13.27
C LYS A 186 -2.48 -14.24 -11.95
N ILE A 187 -3.35 -14.40 -10.96
CA ILE A 187 -3.04 -15.06 -9.68
C ILE A 187 -2.52 -16.50 -9.91
N ARG A 188 -3.16 -17.26 -10.82
CA ARG A 188 -2.72 -18.62 -11.15
C ARG A 188 -1.36 -18.64 -11.86
N MET A 189 -1.08 -17.66 -12.73
CA MET A 189 0.20 -17.56 -13.45
C MET A 189 1.36 -17.16 -12.52
N VAL A 190 1.14 -16.18 -11.64
CA VAL A 190 2.13 -15.74 -10.64
C VAL A 190 2.35 -16.80 -9.56
N GLY A 191 1.27 -17.49 -9.18
CA GLY A 191 1.25 -18.53 -8.17
C GLY A 191 1.01 -17.98 -6.76
N LEU A 192 0.10 -18.64 -6.03
CA LEU A 192 -0.34 -18.21 -4.69
C LEU A 192 0.82 -18.08 -3.69
N ARG A 193 1.84 -18.95 -3.79
CA ARG A 193 3.04 -18.91 -2.96
C ARG A 193 3.78 -17.58 -3.08
N ASN A 194 3.95 -17.05 -4.30
CA ASN A 194 4.70 -15.83 -4.53
C ASN A 194 3.95 -14.60 -4.01
N MET A 195 2.64 -14.56 -4.23
CA MET A 195 1.78 -13.49 -3.72
C MET A 195 1.73 -13.51 -2.19
N PHE A 196 1.63 -14.70 -1.59
CA PHE A 196 1.69 -14.86 -0.14
C PHE A 196 3.04 -14.41 0.44
N MET A 197 4.17 -14.70 -0.24
CA MET A 197 5.48 -14.19 0.18
C MET A 197 5.50 -12.65 0.19
N VAL A 198 4.97 -11.99 -0.84
CA VAL A 198 4.87 -10.52 -0.87
C VAL A 198 3.97 -10.01 0.25
N THR A 199 2.84 -10.66 0.51
CA THR A 199 1.96 -10.33 1.65
C THR A 199 2.70 -10.42 2.98
N ILE A 200 3.44 -11.50 3.25
CA ILE A 200 4.17 -11.66 4.52
C ILE A 200 5.31 -10.65 4.65
N ILE A 201 6.10 -10.44 3.59
CA ILE A 201 7.20 -9.48 3.61
C ILE A 201 6.65 -8.07 3.85
N THR A 202 5.61 -7.69 3.12
CA THR A 202 5.02 -6.35 3.20
C THR A 202 4.27 -6.14 4.52
N GLY A 203 3.37 -7.06 4.88
CA GLY A 203 2.48 -6.91 6.02
C GLY A 203 3.13 -7.18 7.37
N VAL A 204 4.11 -8.09 7.45
CA VAL A 204 4.74 -8.48 8.72
C VAL A 204 6.14 -7.90 8.82
N VAL A 205 7.03 -8.23 7.88
CA VAL A 205 8.46 -7.89 8.02
C VAL A 205 8.70 -6.38 7.97
N LEU A 206 8.12 -5.70 6.97
CA LEU A 206 8.32 -4.26 6.80
C LEU A 206 7.55 -3.44 7.83
N TYR A 207 6.38 -3.90 8.28
CA TYR A 207 5.64 -3.27 9.38
C TYR A 207 6.42 -3.35 10.70
N LEU A 208 6.98 -4.51 11.04
CA LEU A 208 7.81 -4.66 12.24
C LEU A 208 9.09 -3.82 12.17
N ILE A 209 9.74 -3.76 10.99
CA ILE A 209 10.91 -2.88 10.80
C ILE A 209 10.53 -1.42 11.00
N ARG A 210 9.38 -0.97 10.46
CA ARG A 210 8.86 0.38 10.72
C ARG A 210 8.72 0.61 12.22
N GLN A 211 8.02 -0.28 12.91
CA GLN A 211 7.75 -0.14 14.34
C GLN A 211 9.04 -0.05 15.16
N ILE A 212 9.98 -0.99 14.97
CA ILE A 212 11.27 -0.99 15.68
C ILE A 212 12.07 0.28 15.40
N LEU A 213 12.12 0.75 14.15
CA LEU A 213 12.83 1.98 13.80
C LEU A 213 12.17 3.20 14.45
N PHE A 214 10.85 3.27 14.47
CA PHE A 214 10.11 4.35 15.14
C PHE A 214 10.38 4.34 16.65
N ASP A 215 10.29 3.19 17.30
CA ASP A 215 10.58 3.04 18.74
C ASP A 215 12.03 3.47 19.04
N ALA A 216 13.00 2.99 18.26
CA ALA A 216 14.40 3.34 18.43
C ALA A 216 14.68 4.85 18.23
N LEU A 217 13.97 5.52 17.31
CA LEU A 217 14.10 6.96 17.09
C LEU A 217 13.51 7.77 18.26
N HIS A 218 12.44 7.28 18.89
CA HIS A 218 11.80 7.93 20.05
C HIS A 218 12.63 7.80 21.33
N GLU A 219 13.46 6.76 21.44
CA GLU A 219 14.33 6.53 22.60
C GLU A 219 15.57 7.44 22.63
N ILE A 220 15.93 8.12 21.53
CA ILE A 220 17.12 8.99 21.48
C ILE A 220 16.82 10.32 22.20
N PRO A 221 17.55 10.65 23.29
CA PRO A 221 17.43 11.96 23.96
C PRO A 221 17.69 13.11 22.98
N TYR A 222 16.93 14.20 23.10
CA TYR A 222 16.98 15.41 22.24
C TYR A 222 16.42 15.29 20.82
N LEU A 223 16.23 14.08 20.28
CA LEU A 223 15.48 13.80 19.05
C LEU A 223 13.98 13.58 19.32
N GLY A 224 13.47 14.16 20.42
CA GLY A 224 12.14 13.92 20.98
C GLY A 224 11.04 13.76 19.93
N SER A 225 10.11 12.84 20.21
CA SER A 225 9.04 12.27 19.36
C SER A 225 8.86 12.87 17.97
N THR A 226 8.63 14.18 17.89
CA THR A 226 8.48 14.93 16.64
C THR A 226 9.63 14.77 15.64
N VAL A 227 10.91 14.86 16.04
CA VAL A 227 12.01 14.76 15.05
C VAL A 227 12.16 13.33 14.55
N GLY A 228 12.06 12.34 15.44
CA GLY A 228 12.03 10.92 15.07
C GLY A 228 10.88 10.59 14.11
N GLU A 229 9.70 11.16 14.37
CA GLU A 229 8.52 11.02 13.52
C GLU A 229 8.72 11.63 12.13
N LEU A 230 9.24 12.87 12.04
CA LEU A 230 9.55 13.52 10.76
C LEU A 230 10.58 12.72 9.95
N ILE A 231 11.63 12.21 10.58
CA ILE A 231 12.64 11.37 9.92
C ILE A 231 12.01 10.06 9.45
N GLY A 232 11.17 9.44 10.28
CA GLY A 232 10.45 8.22 9.93
C GLY A 232 9.55 8.41 8.71
N THR A 233 8.78 9.50 8.66
CA THR A 233 7.87 9.78 7.55
C THR A 233 8.62 10.17 6.27
N VAL A 234 9.71 10.94 6.36
CA VAL A 234 10.46 11.40 5.16
C VAL A 234 11.41 10.34 4.59
N LEU A 235 11.93 9.42 5.40
CA LEU A 235 12.90 8.42 4.95
C LEU A 235 12.34 7.00 4.97
N ILE A 236 11.72 6.57 6.07
CA ILE A 236 11.29 5.17 6.22
C ILE A 236 10.04 4.91 5.39
N ALA A 237 9.03 5.78 5.46
CA ALA A 237 7.78 5.59 4.72
C ALA A 237 7.96 5.49 3.19
N PRO A 238 8.68 6.41 2.49
CA PRO A 238 8.88 6.28 1.04
C PRO A 238 9.73 5.07 0.68
N PHE A 239 10.72 4.70 1.51
CA PHE A 239 11.50 3.49 1.31
C PHE A 239 10.61 2.24 1.33
N LEU A 240 9.75 2.12 2.34
CA LEU A 240 8.83 0.99 2.47
C LEU A 240 7.81 0.95 1.32
N LEU A 241 7.24 2.10 0.93
CA LEU A 241 6.31 2.18 -0.19
C LEU A 241 6.97 1.71 -1.49
N ILE A 242 8.17 2.20 -1.80
CA ILE A 242 8.86 1.83 -3.04
C ILE A 242 9.25 0.34 -3.02
N VAL A 243 9.75 -0.16 -1.89
CA VAL A 243 10.13 -1.58 -1.76
C VAL A 243 8.92 -2.50 -1.93
N THR A 244 7.78 -2.20 -1.29
CA THR A 244 6.59 -3.06 -1.34
C THR A 244 5.96 -3.13 -2.73
N THR A 245 5.81 -1.98 -3.37
CA THR A 245 5.26 -1.87 -4.73
C THR A 245 6.22 -2.50 -5.76
N ARG A 246 7.53 -2.33 -5.58
CA ARG A 246 8.55 -3.00 -6.41
C ARG A 246 8.51 -4.52 -6.22
N LEU A 247 8.36 -5.01 -4.99
CA LEU A 247 8.24 -6.45 -4.72
C LEU A 247 7.03 -7.07 -5.42
N LEU A 248 5.89 -6.37 -5.38
CA LEU A 248 4.68 -6.80 -6.09
C LEU A 248 4.92 -6.89 -7.60
N GLY A 249 5.56 -5.88 -8.21
CA GLY A 249 5.89 -5.93 -9.63
C GLY A 249 6.92 -7.02 -9.98
N LEU A 250 7.89 -7.30 -9.10
CA LEU A 250 8.97 -8.27 -9.36
C LEU A 250 8.51 -9.73 -9.33
N ILE A 251 7.42 -10.05 -8.62
CA ILE A 251 6.83 -11.40 -8.64
C ILE A 251 6.00 -11.65 -9.90
N ASP A 252 5.77 -10.63 -10.71
CA ASP A 252 4.97 -10.77 -11.91
C ASP A 252 5.60 -11.71 -12.94
N VAL A 253 4.75 -12.44 -13.66
CA VAL A 253 5.16 -13.27 -14.79
C VAL A 253 4.44 -12.76 -16.04
N GLN A 254 5.20 -12.50 -17.11
CA GLN A 254 4.67 -12.17 -18.43
C GLN A 254 3.69 -13.28 -18.85
N GLY A 255 2.42 -12.91 -18.99
CA GLY A 255 1.30 -13.80 -19.33
C GLY A 255 1.00 -13.84 -20.82
#